data_AF-A0A960EBQ4-F1
#
_entry.id   AF-A0A960EBQ4-F1
#
_cell.length_a   1.000
_cell.length_b   1.000
_cell.length_c   1.000
_cell.angle_alpha   90.00
_cell.angle_beta   90.00
_cell.angle_gamma   90.00
#
_symmetry.space_group_name_H-M   'P 1'
#
loop_
_entity.id
_entity.type
_entity.pdbx_description
1 polymer ?
#
loop_
_entity_poly.entity_id
_entity_poly.type
_entity_poly.pdbx_seq_one_letter_code
_entity_poly.pdbx_strand_id
1 'polypeptide(L)'
;MSRKLTLADIADVRAYERERDEFRTRVIELKRRRRVHVGTIMTLLFENRDTIRFQIQEMARVEKLTTDDEIRIELDIYNPMIPDPGQVCATMFLELTTDDQMREWLPKLANVERSVLLVLSDGSRIRGTIDEQHEQGLTREAVTAAVHYLRWDLTPDQVEAFAAGEVRLEIDHPDYLESVVLGDATHAELLDDLRG
;
A
#
# COMPACT_ATOMS: atom_id res chain seq x y z
N MET A 1 21.06 -3.65 -7.41
CA MET A 1 20.59 -4.82 -6.63
C MET A 1 19.08 -4.76 -6.58
N SER A 2 18.38 -5.91 -6.56
CA SER A 2 16.91 -5.93 -6.51
C SER A 2 16.42 -5.35 -5.18
N ARG A 3 15.39 -4.49 -5.24
CA ARG A 3 14.70 -3.95 -4.05
C ARG A 3 13.79 -4.96 -3.38
N LYS A 4 13.56 -6.13 -3.97
CA LYS A 4 12.69 -7.17 -3.42
C LYS A 4 13.36 -7.89 -2.24
N LEU A 5 12.54 -8.38 -1.32
CA LEU A 5 12.99 -9.19 -0.19
C LEU A 5 13.24 -10.61 -0.64
N THR A 6 14.23 -11.22 -0.01
CA THR A 6 14.58 -12.63 -0.14
C THR A 6 14.49 -13.30 1.23
N LEU A 7 14.60 -14.62 1.29
CA LEU A 7 14.66 -15.35 2.55
C LEU A 7 15.75 -14.82 3.50
N ALA A 8 16.88 -14.36 2.96
CA ALA A 8 17.97 -13.81 3.75
C ALA A 8 17.59 -12.50 4.46
N ASP A 9 16.55 -11.81 4.02
CA ASP A 9 16.04 -10.58 4.63
C ASP A 9 15.05 -10.87 5.78
N ILE A 10 14.54 -12.10 5.87
CA ILE A 10 13.56 -12.54 6.86
C ILE A 10 14.30 -13.31 7.96
N ALA A 11 14.52 -12.65 9.10
CA ALA A 11 15.01 -13.27 10.31
C ALA A 11 14.06 -14.36 10.81
N ASP A 12 14.62 -15.42 11.39
CA ASP A 12 13.83 -16.42 12.11
C ASP A 12 13.07 -15.79 13.30
N VAL A 13 12.00 -16.43 13.74
CA VAL A 13 11.11 -15.91 14.80
C VAL A 13 11.91 -15.55 16.06
N ARG A 14 12.89 -16.35 16.46
CA ARG A 14 13.65 -16.12 17.70
C ARG A 14 14.59 -14.92 17.57
N ALA A 15 15.21 -14.73 16.41
CA ALA A 15 16.03 -13.58 16.11
C ALA A 15 15.18 -12.31 16.01
N TYR A 16 14.05 -12.40 15.31
CA TYR A 16 13.10 -11.30 15.16
C TYR A 16 12.58 -10.80 16.51
N GLU A 17 12.19 -11.68 17.43
CA GLU A 17 11.72 -11.30 18.78
C GLU A 17 12.74 -10.45 19.57
N ARG A 18 14.05 -10.57 19.28
CA ARG A 18 15.07 -9.74 19.97
C ARG A 18 15.11 -8.30 19.47
N GLU A 19 14.82 -8.06 18.20
CA GLU A 19 14.87 -6.74 17.56
C GLU A 19 13.48 -6.12 17.33
N ARG A 20 12.43 -6.89 17.59
CA ARG A 20 11.04 -6.57 17.24
C ARG A 20 10.57 -5.23 17.79
N ASP A 21 10.81 -4.94 19.06
CA ASP A 21 10.29 -3.71 19.68
C ASP A 21 10.91 -2.45 19.08
N GLU A 22 12.21 -2.48 18.79
CA GLU A 22 12.89 -1.38 18.11
C GLU A 22 12.43 -1.26 16.66
N PHE A 23 12.34 -2.38 15.94
CA PHE A 23 11.91 -2.39 14.55
C PHE A 23 10.46 -1.92 14.41
N ARG A 24 9.56 -2.38 15.29
CA ARG A 24 8.17 -1.94 15.36
C ARG A 24 8.08 -0.43 15.58
N THR A 25 8.85 0.12 16.52
CA THR A 25 8.88 1.57 16.78
C THR A 25 9.29 2.34 15.52
N ARG A 26 10.35 1.89 14.83
CA ARG A 26 10.80 2.50 13.57
C ARG A 26 9.72 2.45 12.49
N VAL A 27 9.08 1.29 12.32
CA VAL A 27 8.04 1.09 11.30
C VAL A 27 6.78 1.89 11.61
N ILE A 28 6.40 2.08 12.87
CA ILE A 28 5.26 2.94 13.23
C ILE A 28 5.51 4.38 12.77
N GLU A 29 6.68 4.95 13.07
CA GLU A 29 7.03 6.31 12.63
C GLU A 29 7.13 6.43 11.11
N LEU A 30 7.64 5.39 10.44
CA LEU A 30 7.67 5.31 8.98
C LEU A 30 6.24 5.30 8.39
N LYS A 31 5.37 4.41 8.88
CA LYS A 31 3.97 4.30 8.44
C LYS A 31 3.21 5.60 8.68
N ARG A 32 3.55 6.39 9.71
CA ARG A 32 2.93 7.70 9.96
C ARG A 32 3.16 8.69 8.82
N ARG A 33 4.36 8.69 8.20
CA ARG A 33 4.67 9.56 7.06
C ARG A 33 4.13 9.04 5.73
N ARG A 34 3.74 7.77 5.68
CA ARG A 34 3.28 7.07 4.48
C ARG A 34 1.79 6.76 4.48
N ARG A 35 1.07 7.17 5.52
CA ARG A 35 -0.37 6.97 5.66
C ARG A 35 -1.13 8.23 5.29
N VAL A 36 -2.09 8.09 4.40
CA VAL A 36 -2.94 9.17 3.89
C VAL A 36 -4.39 8.77 4.07
N HIS A 37 -5.13 9.57 4.83
CA HIS A 37 -6.58 9.45 4.94
C HIS A 37 -7.25 10.20 3.79
N VAL A 38 -8.21 9.56 3.12
CA VAL A 38 -8.97 10.16 2.01
C VAL A 38 -10.45 10.05 2.36
N GLY A 39 -11.07 11.20 2.63
CA GLY A 39 -12.43 11.25 3.16
C GLY A 39 -12.52 10.68 4.58
N THR A 40 -13.66 10.06 4.87
CA THR A 40 -14.09 9.61 6.21
C THR A 40 -13.81 8.14 6.54
N ILE A 41 -13.66 7.26 5.54
CA ILE A 41 -13.63 5.81 5.73
C ILE A 41 -12.54 5.12 4.90
N MET A 42 -11.68 5.87 4.22
CA MET A 42 -10.61 5.29 3.41
C MET A 42 -9.24 5.80 3.82
N THR A 43 -8.30 4.87 3.88
CA THR A 43 -6.90 5.15 4.17
C THR A 43 -6.02 4.41 3.20
N LEU A 44 -4.99 5.06 2.67
CA LEU A 44 -3.92 4.41 1.94
C LEU A 44 -2.65 4.44 2.78
N LEU A 45 -2.02 3.28 2.92
CA LEU A 45 -0.66 3.15 3.40
C LEU A 45 0.24 2.88 2.19
N PHE A 46 1.08 3.84 1.83
CA PHE A 46 2.09 3.62 0.79
C PHE A 46 3.21 2.72 1.33
N GLU A 47 3.39 1.60 0.65
CA GLU A 47 4.27 0.52 1.09
C GLU A 47 5.69 0.72 0.54
N ASN A 48 6.68 0.28 1.31
CA ASN A 48 8.07 0.19 0.90
C ASN A 48 8.70 -1.11 1.42
N ARG A 49 10.01 -1.28 1.18
CA ARG A 49 10.73 -2.49 1.61
C ARG A 49 10.60 -2.76 3.11
N ASP A 50 10.66 -1.73 3.97
CA ASP A 50 10.61 -1.88 5.42
C ASP A 50 9.21 -2.17 5.95
N THR A 51 8.18 -1.51 5.41
CA THR A 51 6.79 -1.79 5.80
C THR A 51 6.37 -3.19 5.41
N ILE A 52 6.81 -3.67 4.23
CA ILE A 52 6.57 -5.03 3.76
C ILE A 52 7.38 -6.06 4.54
N ARG A 53 8.67 -5.80 4.81
CA ARG A 53 9.48 -6.68 5.66
C ARG A 53 8.85 -6.87 7.03
N PHE A 54 8.35 -5.78 7.62
CA PHE A 54 7.62 -5.84 8.88
C PHE A 54 6.34 -6.67 8.79
N GLN A 55 5.57 -6.51 7.70
CA GLN A 55 4.35 -7.28 7.49
C GLN A 55 4.64 -8.79 7.42
N ILE A 56 5.63 -9.20 6.61
CA ILE A 56 6.03 -10.61 6.48
C ILE A 56 6.52 -11.17 7.83
N GLN A 57 7.31 -10.40 8.57
CA GLN A 57 7.80 -10.81 9.89
C GLN A 57 6.68 -10.99 10.91
N GLU A 58 5.73 -10.05 10.97
CA GLU A 58 4.59 -10.20 11.87
C GLU A 58 3.70 -11.39 11.48
N MET A 59 3.50 -11.65 10.19
CA MET A 59 2.77 -12.83 9.71
C MET A 59 3.49 -14.12 10.12
N ALA A 60 4.80 -14.23 9.83
CA ALA A 60 5.62 -15.37 10.22
C ALA A 60 5.55 -15.66 11.72
N ARG A 61 5.55 -14.61 12.54
CA ARG A 61 5.46 -14.72 14.00
C ARG A 61 4.08 -15.15 14.50
N VAL A 62 3.01 -14.55 13.98
CA VAL A 62 1.62 -14.82 14.40
C VAL A 62 1.20 -16.22 13.98
N GLU A 63 1.46 -16.58 12.72
CA GLU A 63 1.11 -17.88 12.14
C GLU A 63 2.15 -18.97 12.47
N LYS A 64 3.26 -18.60 13.11
CA LYS A 64 4.38 -19.49 13.48
C LYS A 64 4.95 -20.23 12.27
N LEU A 65 5.15 -19.50 11.18
CA LEU A 65 5.82 -20.01 9.98
C LEU A 65 7.28 -20.31 10.32
N THR A 66 7.73 -21.52 10.04
CA THR A 66 9.07 -22.01 10.47
C THR A 66 9.89 -22.60 9.34
N THR A 67 9.28 -22.80 8.17
CA THR A 67 9.96 -23.36 7.00
C THR A 67 10.20 -22.29 5.94
N ASP A 68 11.26 -22.46 5.15
CA ASP A 68 11.55 -21.57 4.02
C ASP A 68 10.39 -21.51 3.02
N ASP A 69 9.68 -22.62 2.81
CA ASP A 69 8.57 -22.69 1.85
C ASP A 69 7.37 -21.87 2.32
N GLU A 70 7.04 -21.89 3.61
CA GLU A 70 6.02 -21.01 4.19
C GLU A 70 6.39 -19.53 4.04
N ILE A 71 7.66 -19.17 4.31
CA ILE A 71 8.12 -17.78 4.15
C ILE A 71 8.16 -17.35 2.68
N ARG A 72 8.48 -18.27 1.76
CA ARG A 72 8.43 -18.00 0.31
C ARG A 72 7.02 -17.61 -0.13
N ILE A 73 5.98 -18.28 0.37
CA ILE A 73 4.60 -17.94 0.07
C ILE A 73 4.28 -16.49 0.48
N GLU A 74 4.67 -16.09 1.70
CA GLU A 74 4.49 -14.71 2.16
C GLU A 74 5.30 -13.70 1.33
N LEU A 75 6.54 -14.04 0.96
CA LEU A 75 7.37 -13.22 0.09
C LEU A 75 6.70 -13.02 -1.28
N ASP A 76 6.15 -14.07 -1.87
CA ASP A 76 5.49 -14.01 -3.17
C ASP A 76 4.24 -13.12 -3.13
N ILE A 77 3.48 -13.18 -2.03
CA ILE A 77 2.29 -12.33 -1.81
C ILE A 77 2.67 -10.86 -1.66
N TYR A 78 3.69 -10.55 -0.87
CA TYR A 78 3.95 -9.17 -0.43
C TYR A 78 5.06 -8.44 -1.21
N ASN A 79 6.00 -9.13 -1.85
CA ASN A 79 7.03 -8.49 -2.68
C ASN A 79 6.49 -7.61 -3.83
N PRO A 80 5.34 -7.91 -4.46
CA PRO A 80 4.72 -7.00 -5.44
C PRO A 80 4.43 -5.60 -4.87
N MET A 81 4.22 -5.50 -3.55
CA MET A 81 3.97 -4.22 -2.87
C MET A 81 5.22 -3.41 -2.54
N ILE A 82 6.42 -3.91 -2.87
CA ILE A 82 7.65 -3.12 -2.78
C ILE A 82 7.85 -2.37 -4.10
N PRO A 83 7.87 -1.04 -4.14
CA PRO A 83 7.98 -0.30 -5.39
C PRO A 83 9.37 -0.43 -6.04
N ASP A 84 9.39 -0.73 -7.33
CA ASP A 84 10.58 -0.52 -8.16
C ASP A 84 10.69 0.98 -8.54
N PRO A 85 11.86 1.46 -9.04
CA PRO A 85 11.98 2.84 -9.49
C PRO A 85 10.91 3.19 -10.54
N GLY A 86 10.31 4.37 -10.41
CA GLY A 86 9.15 4.79 -11.19
C GLY A 86 7.81 4.25 -10.69
N GLN A 87 7.77 3.49 -9.58
CA GLN A 87 6.54 2.97 -9.01
C GLN A 87 6.27 3.52 -7.62
N VAL A 88 4.99 3.59 -7.28
CA VAL A 88 4.52 3.63 -5.89
C VAL A 88 3.48 2.55 -5.68
N CYS A 89 3.54 1.88 -4.54
CA CYS A 89 2.58 0.83 -4.17
C CYS A 89 1.87 1.25 -2.88
N ALA A 90 0.60 0.90 -2.72
CA ALA A 90 -0.15 1.18 -1.50
C ALA A 90 -1.14 0.08 -1.15
N THR A 91 -1.27 -0.20 0.15
CA THR A 91 -2.42 -0.91 0.68
C THR A 91 -3.52 0.09 1.02
N MET A 92 -4.66 -0.06 0.36
CA MET A 92 -5.88 0.70 0.63
C MET A 92 -6.74 -0.06 1.65
N PHE A 93 -7.25 0.65 2.64
CA PHE A 93 -8.13 0.15 3.69
C PHE A 93 -9.45 0.90 3.67
N LEU A 94 -10.55 0.15 3.75
CA LEU A 94 -11.85 0.67 4.17
C LEU A 94 -11.95 0.52 5.71
N GLU A 95 -11.89 1.63 6.42
CA GLU A 95 -11.89 1.70 7.90
C GLU A 95 -13.31 1.56 8.45
N LEU A 96 -13.90 0.38 8.25
CA LEU A 96 -15.24 0.05 8.72
C LEU A 96 -15.15 -0.70 10.06
N THR A 97 -15.65 -0.08 11.11
CA THR A 97 -15.48 -0.55 12.51
C THR A 97 -16.66 -1.36 13.04
N THR A 98 -17.79 -1.40 12.32
CA THR A 98 -19.00 -2.12 12.72
C THR A 98 -19.61 -2.92 11.57
N ASP A 99 -20.33 -3.99 11.90
CA ASP A 99 -21.04 -4.82 10.91
C ASP A 99 -22.09 -4.03 10.12
N ASP A 100 -22.72 -3.02 10.74
CA ASP A 100 -23.67 -2.14 10.05
C ASP A 100 -22.97 -1.28 9.01
N GLN A 101 -21.79 -0.72 9.34
CA GLN A 101 -20.96 0.01 8.37
C GLN A 101 -20.52 -0.89 7.22
N MET A 102 -20.09 -2.13 7.50
CA MET A 102 -19.71 -3.09 6.45
C MET A 102 -20.87 -3.42 5.51
N ARG A 103 -22.06 -3.70 6.07
CA ARG A 103 -23.27 -3.99 5.28
C ARG A 103 -23.71 -2.82 4.42
N GLU A 104 -23.51 -1.60 4.89
CA GLU A 104 -23.84 -0.39 4.13
C GLU A 104 -22.83 -0.09 3.03
N TRP A 105 -21.54 -0.06 3.36
CA TRP A 105 -20.52 0.53 2.49
C TRP A 105 -19.94 -0.44 1.48
N LEU A 106 -19.72 -1.71 1.83
CA LEU A 106 -19.06 -2.65 0.90
C LEU A 106 -19.83 -2.85 -0.41
N PRO A 107 -21.18 -2.91 -0.43
CA PRO A 107 -21.93 -2.96 -1.69
C PRO A 107 -21.92 -1.64 -2.46
N LYS A 108 -21.95 -0.50 -1.76
CA LYS A 108 -21.93 0.84 -2.38
C LYS A 108 -20.60 1.14 -3.06
N LEU A 109 -19.51 0.59 -2.54
CA LEU A 109 -18.16 0.85 -3.01
C LEU A 109 -17.63 -0.27 -3.93
N ALA A 110 -18.51 -1.01 -4.59
CA ALA A 110 -18.10 -2.03 -5.56
C ALA A 110 -17.19 -1.42 -6.63
N ASN A 111 -16.00 -2.00 -6.81
CA ASN A 111 -14.95 -1.53 -7.73
C ASN A 111 -14.26 -0.21 -7.34
N VAL A 112 -14.40 0.26 -6.10
CA VAL A 112 -13.74 1.51 -5.64
C VAL A 112 -12.22 1.49 -5.81
N GLU A 113 -11.60 0.31 -5.76
CA GLU A 113 -10.16 0.13 -5.97
C GLU A 113 -9.71 0.53 -7.38
N ARG A 114 -10.62 0.57 -8.36
CA ARG A 114 -10.37 1.05 -9.72
C ARG A 114 -10.57 2.55 -9.88
N SER A 115 -10.97 3.24 -8.82
CA SER A 115 -11.31 4.66 -8.83
C SER A 115 -10.27 5.55 -8.16
N VAL A 116 -9.10 5.01 -7.81
CA VAL A 116 -8.04 5.77 -7.11
C VAL A 116 -7.01 6.31 -8.10
N LEU A 117 -6.67 7.60 -7.99
CA LEU A 117 -5.69 8.28 -8.84
C LEU A 117 -4.68 9.11 -8.04
N LEU A 118 -3.51 9.28 -8.63
CA LEU A 118 -2.62 10.39 -8.35
C LEU A 118 -2.84 11.48 -9.39
N VAL A 119 -3.06 12.71 -8.94
CA VAL A 119 -3.17 13.90 -9.78
C VAL A 119 -1.97 14.79 -9.51
N LEU A 120 -1.18 15.05 -10.54
CA LEU A 120 0.04 15.86 -10.46
C LEU A 120 -0.25 17.32 -10.77
N SER A 121 0.67 18.21 -10.40
CA SER A 121 0.53 19.66 -10.57
C SER A 121 0.44 20.13 -12.03
N ASP A 122 0.92 19.32 -12.98
CA ASP A 122 0.81 19.59 -14.43
C ASP A 122 -0.56 19.16 -15.03
N GLY A 123 -1.44 18.59 -14.20
CA GLY A 123 -2.75 18.07 -14.60
C GLY A 123 -2.74 16.61 -15.03
N SER A 124 -1.60 15.92 -15.01
CA SER A 124 -1.52 14.48 -15.25
C SER A 124 -2.35 13.72 -14.23
N ARG A 125 -3.17 12.77 -14.71
CA ARG A 125 -4.02 11.89 -13.89
C ARG A 125 -3.60 10.45 -14.10
N ILE A 126 -3.07 9.83 -13.06
CA ILE A 126 -2.50 8.47 -13.12
C ILE A 126 -3.40 7.56 -12.28
N ARG A 127 -4.14 6.67 -12.94
CA ARG A 127 -5.02 5.69 -12.29
C ARG A 127 -4.20 4.55 -11.72
N GLY A 128 -4.54 4.13 -10.50
CA GLY A 128 -3.94 2.95 -9.88
C GLY A 128 -4.37 1.67 -10.60
N THR A 129 -3.45 0.72 -10.67
CA THR A 129 -3.71 -0.66 -11.07
C THR A 129 -3.73 -1.55 -9.83
N ILE A 130 -4.58 -2.57 -9.85
CA ILE A 130 -4.67 -3.55 -8.77
C ILE A 130 -3.52 -4.56 -8.97
N ASP A 131 -2.94 -5.04 -7.88
CA ASP A 131 -2.03 -6.18 -7.94
C ASP A 131 -2.73 -7.41 -8.55
N GLU A 132 -2.06 -8.09 -9.49
CA GLU A 132 -2.66 -9.17 -10.29
C GLU A 132 -3.06 -10.38 -9.45
N GLN A 133 -2.27 -10.72 -8.43
CA GLN A 133 -2.57 -11.84 -7.54
C GLN A 133 -3.73 -11.48 -6.60
N HIS A 134 -3.74 -10.24 -6.10
CA HIS A 134 -4.86 -9.73 -5.30
C HIS A 134 -6.17 -9.71 -6.09
N GLU A 135 -6.14 -9.24 -7.35
CA GLU A 135 -7.31 -9.17 -8.22
C GLU A 135 -7.96 -10.54 -8.45
N GLN A 136 -7.16 -11.61 -8.57
CA GLN A 136 -7.68 -12.99 -8.69
C GLN A 136 -8.50 -13.44 -7.47
N GLY A 137 -8.24 -12.86 -6.29
CA GLY A 137 -8.99 -13.13 -5.06
C GLY A 137 -10.32 -12.36 -4.97
N LEU A 138 -10.51 -11.30 -5.77
CA LEU A 138 -11.69 -10.46 -5.78
C LEU A 138 -12.83 -11.12 -6.59
N THR A 139 -13.45 -12.13 -5.99
CA THR A 139 -14.46 -12.99 -6.66
C THR A 139 -15.90 -12.45 -6.60
N ARG A 140 -16.15 -11.36 -5.85
CA ARG A 140 -17.50 -10.79 -5.64
C ARG A 140 -17.64 -9.47 -6.40
N GLU A 141 -18.35 -9.48 -7.52
CA GLU A 141 -18.50 -8.28 -8.36
C GLU A 141 -19.35 -7.17 -7.72
N ALA A 142 -20.35 -7.54 -6.92
CA ALA A 142 -21.32 -6.61 -6.33
C ALA A 142 -20.91 -6.03 -4.97
N VAL A 143 -19.77 -6.48 -4.41
CA VAL A 143 -19.32 -6.10 -3.07
C VAL A 143 -17.80 -6.03 -3.05
N THR A 144 -17.24 -4.88 -2.69
CA THR A 144 -15.79 -4.72 -2.61
C THR A 144 -15.20 -5.38 -1.35
N ALA A 145 -13.89 -5.66 -1.38
CA ALA A 145 -13.12 -6.06 -0.22
C ALA A 145 -12.78 -4.84 0.67
N ALA A 146 -12.51 -5.07 1.95
CA ALA A 146 -12.09 -4.01 2.87
C ALA A 146 -10.62 -3.60 2.69
N VAL A 147 -9.83 -4.38 1.94
CA VAL A 147 -8.40 -4.17 1.72
C VAL A 147 -8.09 -4.39 0.25
N HIS A 148 -7.31 -3.49 -0.35
CA HIS A 148 -6.85 -3.60 -1.73
C HIS A 148 -5.37 -3.27 -1.87
N TYR A 149 -4.72 -3.91 -2.84
CA TYR A 149 -3.32 -3.70 -3.19
C TYR A 149 -3.23 -2.96 -4.51
N LEU A 150 -2.70 -1.73 -4.45
CA LEU A 150 -2.66 -0.79 -5.57
C LEU A 150 -1.22 -0.45 -5.94
N ARG A 151 -0.99 -0.21 -7.23
CA ARG A 151 0.27 0.27 -7.81
C ARG A 151 0.00 1.40 -8.79
N TRP A 152 0.91 2.36 -8.86
CA TRP A 152 0.98 3.36 -9.92
C TRP A 152 2.34 3.26 -10.59
N ASP A 153 2.33 3.16 -11.91
CA ASP A 153 3.51 3.19 -12.76
C ASP A 153 3.64 4.59 -13.38
N LEU A 154 4.70 5.32 -13.03
CA LEU A 154 4.96 6.68 -13.48
C LEU A 154 6.04 6.69 -14.56
N THR A 155 5.81 7.48 -15.61
CA THR A 155 6.84 7.78 -16.60
C THR A 155 7.91 8.70 -16.00
N PRO A 156 9.12 8.78 -16.59
CA PRO A 156 10.15 9.72 -16.12
C PRO A 156 9.66 11.18 -16.04
N ASP A 157 8.88 11.63 -17.02
CA ASP A 157 8.31 12.99 -17.03
C ASP A 157 7.30 13.18 -15.88
N GLN A 158 6.51 12.15 -15.56
CA GLN A 158 5.58 12.17 -14.43
C GLN A 158 6.31 12.16 -13.09
N VAL A 159 7.47 11.51 -12.97
CA VAL A 159 8.30 11.58 -11.75
C VAL A 159 8.84 13.00 -11.55
N GLU A 160 9.26 13.68 -12.62
CA GLU A 160 9.69 15.07 -12.53
C GLU A 160 8.52 16.01 -12.21
N ALA A 161 7.34 15.79 -12.79
CA ALA A 161 6.12 16.52 -12.43
C ALA A 161 5.70 16.27 -10.97
N PHE A 162 5.82 15.03 -10.49
CA PHE A 162 5.61 14.68 -9.09
C PHE A 162 6.56 15.46 -8.19
N ALA A 163 7.86 15.51 -8.53
CA ALA A 163 8.86 16.24 -7.76
C ALA A 163 8.66 17.76 -7.74
N ALA A 164 8.11 18.31 -8.82
CA ALA A 164 8.03 19.75 -9.05
C ALA A 164 6.90 20.45 -8.28
N GLY A 165 5.89 19.72 -7.81
CA GLY A 165 4.72 20.35 -7.25
C GLY A 165 3.81 19.48 -6.41
N GLU A 166 2.63 20.03 -6.13
CA GLU A 166 1.57 19.38 -5.37
C GLU A 166 1.14 18.07 -6.04
N VAL A 167 1.00 17.03 -5.23
CA VAL A 167 0.39 15.76 -5.65
C VAL A 167 -0.86 15.54 -4.82
N ARG A 168 -1.95 15.17 -5.49
CA ARG A 168 -3.23 14.86 -4.86
C ARG A 168 -3.57 13.41 -5.06
N LEU A 169 -4.01 12.77 -3.99
CA LEU A 169 -4.66 11.47 -4.03
C LEU A 169 -6.17 11.70 -4.17
N GLU A 170 -6.75 11.15 -5.21
CA GLU A 170 -8.16 11.36 -5.58
C GLU A 170 -8.88 10.02 -5.73
N ILE A 171 -10.13 9.98 -5.27
CA ILE A 171 -11.07 8.87 -5.50
C ILE A 171 -12.22 9.45 -6.31
N ASP A 172 -12.43 8.93 -7.53
CA ASP A 172 -13.51 9.38 -8.42
C ASP A 172 -14.68 8.39 -8.50
N HIS A 173 -14.90 7.62 -7.44
CA HIS A 173 -16.00 6.66 -7.39
C HIS A 173 -17.34 7.42 -7.21
N PRO A 174 -18.41 7.07 -7.95
CA PRO A 174 -19.69 7.79 -7.89
C PRO A 174 -20.27 7.96 -6.48
N ASP A 175 -20.12 6.93 -5.64
CA ASP A 175 -20.59 6.92 -4.24
C ASP A 175 -19.53 7.37 -3.22
N TYR A 176 -18.33 7.77 -3.67
CA TYR A 176 -17.23 8.22 -2.81
C TYR A 176 -16.25 9.14 -3.55
N LEU A 177 -16.65 10.40 -3.74
CA LEU A 177 -15.87 11.44 -4.42
C LEU A 177 -15.06 12.25 -3.42
N GLU A 178 -13.82 11.84 -3.18
CA GLU A 178 -12.96 12.43 -2.15
C GLU A 178 -11.56 12.71 -2.71
N SER A 179 -10.89 13.73 -2.17
CA SER A 179 -9.52 14.04 -2.57
C SER A 179 -8.74 14.70 -1.45
N VAL A 180 -7.44 14.44 -1.41
CA VAL A 180 -6.54 15.01 -0.41
C VAL A 180 -5.18 15.31 -1.02
N VAL A 181 -4.60 16.45 -0.65
CA VAL A 181 -3.24 16.81 -1.01
C VAL A 181 -2.26 16.03 -0.14
N LEU A 182 -1.25 15.43 -0.75
CA LEU A 182 -0.19 14.75 -0.01
C LEU A 182 0.59 15.77 0.83
N GLY A 183 0.78 15.50 2.11
CA GLY A 183 1.62 16.34 2.96
C GLY A 183 3.11 16.19 2.59
N ASP A 184 3.91 17.21 2.90
CA ASP A 184 5.33 17.29 2.52
C ASP A 184 6.14 16.04 2.88
N ALA A 185 5.89 15.47 4.07
CA ALA A 185 6.59 14.26 4.52
C ALA A 185 6.22 13.02 3.68
N THR A 186 4.95 12.88 3.29
CA THR A 186 4.51 11.79 2.42
C THR A 186 5.06 11.99 1.01
N HIS A 187 4.95 13.20 0.48
CA HIS A 187 5.47 13.55 -0.84
C HIS A 187 6.96 13.21 -0.96
N ALA A 188 7.78 13.60 0.02
CA ALA A 188 9.20 13.28 0.05
C ALA A 188 9.48 11.76 0.09
N GLU A 189 8.79 11.01 0.96
CA GLU A 189 8.97 9.55 1.08
C GLU A 189 8.61 8.81 -0.23
N LEU A 190 7.56 9.24 -0.92
CA LEU A 190 7.17 8.65 -2.21
C LEU A 190 8.13 9.03 -3.33
N LEU A 191 8.65 10.26 -3.31
CA LEU A 191 9.62 10.71 -4.30
C LEU A 191 10.94 9.93 -4.18
N ASP A 192 11.37 9.59 -2.97
CA ASP A 192 12.53 8.73 -2.74
C ASP A 192 12.29 7.32 -3.32
N ASP A 193 11.09 6.75 -3.10
CA ASP A 193 10.74 5.46 -3.69
C ASP A 193 10.77 5.49 -5.22
N LEU A 194 10.18 6.54 -5.83
CA LEU A 194 10.13 6.72 -7.27
C LEU A 194 11.53 6.82 -7.90
N ARG A 195 12.51 7.41 -7.20
CA ARG A 195 13.81 7.74 -7.79
C ARG A 195 14.84 6.62 -7.76
N GLY A 196 14.77 5.69 -6.82
CA GLY A 196 15.83 4.67 -6.68
C GLY A 196 16.50 4.71 -5.33
#